data_AF-A0A924KK06-F1
#
_entry.id   AF-A0A924KK06-F1
#
_cell.length_a   1.000
_cell.length_b   1.000
_cell.length_c   1.000
_cell.angle_alpha   90.00
_cell.angle_beta   90.00
_cell.angle_gamma   90.00
#
_symmetry.space_group_name_H-M   'P 1'
#
loop_
_entity.id
_entity.type
_entity.pdbx_description
1 polymer ?
#
loop_
_entity_poly.entity_id
_entity_poly.type
_entity_poly.pdbx_seq_one_letter_code
_entity_poly.pdbx_strand_id
1 'polypeptide(L)'
;LDEVDKVQSKNMHYDPLGALYTLLEVETARHFVDQSLPDLRIDASFCRIVATANDASEIAVPLLSRMLVYHVRQPSRNELSEMVRGMYLRLVQKFELRTMSDLPQEVIDAALLMSPREAKMRLECAVASAVVDGRNSVTLSDWPCMTALPQRMQRRPIGFTL
;
A
#
# COMPACT_ATOMS: atom_id res chain seq x y z
N LEU A 1 -0.42 -11.75 1.78
CA LEU A 1 -0.30 -11.50 3.24
C LEU A 1 0.56 -10.27 3.40
N ASP A 2 0.14 -9.31 4.20
CA ASP A 2 0.86 -8.04 4.36
C ASP A 2 1.40 -7.93 5.79
N GLU A 3 2.58 -7.35 5.96
CA GLU A 3 3.20 -7.06 7.26
C GLU A 3 3.27 -8.26 8.22
N VAL A 4 3.71 -9.43 7.72
CA VAL A 4 3.75 -10.67 8.53
C VAL A 4 4.73 -10.59 9.72
N ASP A 5 5.66 -9.63 9.70
CA ASP A 5 6.57 -9.31 10.81
C ASP A 5 5.88 -8.58 11.97
N LYS A 6 4.71 -7.98 11.76
CA LYS A 6 4.00 -7.19 12.78
C LYS A 6 2.97 -7.99 13.57
N VAL A 7 2.92 -9.30 13.33
CA VAL A 7 1.90 -10.18 13.86
C VAL A 7 2.18 -10.61 15.31
N GLN A 8 3.43 -10.48 15.77
CA GLN A 8 3.80 -10.78 17.15
C GLN A 8 3.26 -9.73 18.14
N SER A 9 2.07 -9.94 18.67
CA SER A 9 1.55 -9.20 19.83
C SER A 9 1.82 -9.98 21.11
N LYS A 10 2.56 -9.37 22.07
CA LYS A 10 2.99 -9.97 23.35
C LYS A 10 1.88 -10.53 24.26
N ASN A 11 0.60 -10.34 23.91
CA ASN A 11 -0.57 -10.69 24.72
C ASN A 11 -1.55 -11.67 24.06
N MET A 12 -1.16 -12.35 22.97
CA MET A 12 -2.04 -13.33 22.32
C MET A 12 -1.79 -14.74 22.83
N HIS A 13 -2.85 -15.39 23.31
CA HIS A 13 -2.85 -16.81 23.70
C HIS A 13 -2.86 -17.77 22.49
N TYR A 14 -2.78 -17.26 21.26
CA TYR A 14 -2.87 -18.01 20.01
C TYR A 14 -1.83 -17.52 19.01
N ASP A 15 -1.24 -18.43 18.23
CA ASP A 15 -0.33 -18.10 17.13
C ASP A 15 -1.14 -17.85 15.83
N PRO A 16 -1.34 -16.58 15.43
CA PRO A 16 -2.08 -16.22 14.22
C PRO A 16 -1.40 -16.68 12.92
N LEU A 17 -0.12 -17.02 12.96
CA LEU A 17 0.61 -17.58 11.80
C LEU A 17 0.58 -19.12 11.79
N GLY A 18 -0.07 -19.75 12.76
CA GLY A 18 -0.16 -21.21 12.90
C GLY A 18 -0.63 -21.93 11.63
N ALA A 19 -1.59 -21.35 10.92
CA ALA A 19 -2.10 -21.91 9.66
C ALA A 19 -1.04 -21.94 8.55
N LEU A 20 -0.06 -21.03 8.55
CA LEU A 20 0.97 -20.95 7.52
C LEU A 20 1.92 -22.14 7.55
N TYR A 21 2.13 -22.78 8.71
CA TYR A 21 2.94 -23.98 8.80
C TYR A 21 2.39 -25.14 7.95
N THR A 22 1.06 -25.22 7.82
CA THR A 22 0.38 -26.18 6.95
C THR A 22 0.26 -25.66 5.52
N LEU A 23 -0.02 -24.39 5.32
CA LEU A 23 -0.32 -23.85 3.98
C LEU A 23 0.92 -23.68 3.09
N LEU A 24 2.13 -23.59 3.66
CA LEU A 24 3.36 -23.37 2.89
C LEU A 24 4.00 -24.64 2.34
N GLU A 25 3.50 -25.82 2.70
CA GLU A 25 3.96 -27.10 2.16
C GLU A 25 2.88 -27.74 1.30
N VAL A 26 3.22 -28.12 0.06
CA VAL A 26 2.25 -28.65 -0.92
C VAL A 26 1.49 -29.87 -0.37
N GLU A 27 2.18 -30.78 0.33
CA GLU A 27 1.59 -32.02 0.84
C GLU A 27 0.56 -31.77 1.94
N THR A 28 0.86 -30.85 2.88
CA THR A 28 -0.03 -30.54 4.00
C THR A 28 -1.11 -29.56 3.59
N ALA A 29 -0.85 -28.64 2.66
CA ALA A 29 -1.83 -27.74 2.07
C ALA A 29 -2.96 -28.48 1.31
N ARG A 30 -2.68 -29.64 0.71
CA ARG A 30 -3.70 -30.48 0.04
C ARG A 30 -4.81 -30.96 0.97
N HIS A 31 -4.53 -31.03 2.27
CA HIS A 31 -5.44 -31.54 3.29
C HIS A 31 -5.71 -30.52 4.39
N PHE A 32 -5.66 -29.23 4.05
CA PHE A 32 -5.86 -28.15 5.00
C PHE A 32 -7.25 -28.22 5.64
N VAL A 33 -7.32 -28.02 6.96
CA VAL A 33 -8.56 -27.99 7.75
C VAL A 33 -8.53 -26.73 8.61
N ASP A 34 -9.57 -25.92 8.49
CA ASP A 34 -9.76 -24.74 9.35
C ASP A 34 -10.36 -25.17 10.69
N GLN A 35 -9.90 -24.57 11.80
CA GLN A 35 -10.40 -24.90 13.14
C GLN A 35 -11.89 -24.56 13.32
N SER A 36 -12.40 -23.60 12.55
CA SER A 36 -13.81 -23.22 12.55
C SER A 36 -14.70 -24.22 11.81
N LEU A 37 -14.11 -25.05 10.94
CA LEU A 37 -14.80 -26.04 10.09
C LEU A 37 -14.03 -27.37 10.05
N PRO A 38 -13.97 -28.11 11.18
CA PRO A 38 -13.11 -29.29 11.31
C PRO A 38 -13.47 -30.44 10.37
N ASP A 39 -14.73 -30.52 9.94
CA ASP A 39 -15.24 -31.58 9.06
C ASP A 39 -15.01 -31.28 7.56
N LEU A 40 -14.48 -30.10 7.23
CA LEU A 40 -14.23 -29.68 5.85
C LEU A 40 -12.73 -29.65 5.55
N ARG A 41 -12.30 -30.52 4.62
CA ARG A 41 -10.96 -30.48 4.05
C ARG A 41 -10.95 -29.64 2.78
N ILE A 42 -9.98 -28.76 2.68
CA ILE A 42 -9.76 -27.88 1.53
C ILE A 42 -8.42 -28.24 0.91
N ASP A 43 -8.42 -28.50 -0.40
CA ASP A 43 -7.18 -28.62 -1.16
C ASP A 43 -6.64 -27.23 -1.50
N ALA A 44 -5.72 -26.74 -0.68
CA ALA A 44 -5.03 -25.46 -0.86
C ALA A 44 -3.67 -25.62 -1.55
N SER A 45 -3.35 -26.80 -2.13
CA SER A 45 -2.03 -27.06 -2.72
C SER A 45 -1.71 -26.19 -3.94
N PHE A 46 -2.73 -25.57 -4.55
CA PHE A 46 -2.59 -24.64 -5.68
C PHE A 46 -2.49 -23.17 -5.26
N CYS A 47 -2.64 -22.87 -3.96
CA CYS A 47 -2.54 -21.51 -3.45
C CYS A 47 -1.09 -21.03 -3.50
N ARG A 48 -0.87 -19.90 -4.18
CA ARG A 48 0.43 -19.20 -4.15
C ARG A 48 0.36 -18.10 -3.11
N ILE A 49 1.17 -18.23 -2.07
CA ILE A 49 1.24 -17.26 -0.98
C ILE A 49 2.36 -16.26 -1.28
N VAL A 50 1.99 -14.99 -1.41
CA VAL A 50 2.93 -13.87 -1.44
C VAL A 50 2.79 -13.12 -0.12
N ALA A 51 3.91 -12.91 0.56
CA ALA A 51 3.97 -12.22 1.85
C ALA A 51 4.92 -11.01 1.76
N THR A 52 4.61 -9.96 2.52
CA THR A 52 5.50 -8.80 2.71
C THR A 52 5.92 -8.74 4.18
N ALA A 53 7.13 -8.26 4.41
CA ALA A 53 7.63 -7.97 5.74
C ALA A 53 8.63 -6.83 5.67
N ASN A 54 8.62 -5.97 6.70
CA ASN A 54 9.61 -4.92 6.82
C ASN A 54 10.91 -5.45 7.45
N ASP A 55 10.78 -6.37 8.41
CA ASP A 55 11.91 -7.02 9.06
C ASP A 55 11.73 -8.54 9.04
N ALA A 56 12.58 -9.25 8.29
CA ALA A 56 12.53 -10.70 8.21
C ALA A 56 12.98 -11.38 9.50
N SER A 57 13.74 -10.72 10.37
CA SER A 57 14.21 -11.30 11.64
C SER A 57 13.08 -11.52 12.65
N GLU A 58 11.97 -10.82 12.48
CA GLU A 58 10.73 -10.96 13.27
C GLU A 58 9.85 -12.13 12.78
N ILE A 59 10.26 -12.84 11.71
CA ILE A 59 9.54 -14.01 11.19
C ILE A 59 10.21 -15.28 11.69
N ALA A 60 9.41 -16.24 12.16
CA ALA A 60 9.91 -17.54 12.60
C ALA A 60 10.70 -18.26 11.49
N VAL A 61 11.90 -18.74 11.83
CA VAL A 61 12.81 -19.46 10.91
C VAL A 61 12.12 -20.58 10.12
N PRO A 62 11.22 -21.40 10.70
CA PRO A 62 10.55 -22.45 9.93
C PRO A 62 9.62 -21.90 8.83
N LEU A 63 9.03 -20.71 8.99
CA LEU A 63 8.23 -20.10 7.94
C LEU A 63 9.14 -19.58 6.82
N LEU A 64 10.25 -18.93 7.19
CA LEU A 64 11.24 -18.43 6.23
C LEU A 64 11.87 -19.55 5.39
N SER A 65 12.16 -20.71 5.99
CA SER A 65 12.78 -21.82 5.27
C SER A 65 11.89 -22.44 4.18
N ARG A 66 10.59 -22.09 4.15
CA ARG A 66 9.60 -22.53 3.17
C ARG A 66 9.24 -21.43 2.16
N MET A 67 9.84 -20.25 2.27
CA MET A 67 9.57 -19.10 1.42
C MET A 67 10.77 -18.77 0.54
N LEU A 68 10.49 -18.24 -0.66
CA LEU A 68 11.49 -17.54 -1.45
C LEU A 68 11.57 -16.09 -0.97
N VAL A 69 12.67 -15.75 -0.29
CA VAL A 69 12.86 -14.41 0.30
C VAL A 69 13.55 -13.51 -0.72
N TYR A 70 12.87 -12.43 -1.10
CA TYR A 70 13.41 -11.37 -1.95
C TYR A 70 13.57 -10.08 -1.15
N HIS A 71 14.81 -9.58 -1.06
CA HIS A 71 15.06 -8.29 -0.44
C HIS A 71 14.84 -7.16 -1.44
N VAL A 72 13.77 -6.38 -1.22
CA VAL A 72 13.46 -5.20 -2.02
C VAL A 72 14.19 -4.00 -1.42
N ARG A 73 15.25 -3.54 -2.07
CA ARG A 73 15.97 -2.33 -1.66
C ARG A 73 15.12 -1.09 -1.88
N GLN A 74 15.40 -0.04 -1.11
CA GLN A 74 14.86 1.27 -1.42
C GLN A 74 15.36 1.72 -2.81
N PRO A 75 14.47 2.25 -3.65
CA PRO A 75 14.85 2.80 -4.95
C PRO A 75 15.76 4.01 -4.78
N SER A 76 16.67 4.18 -5.72
CA SER A 76 17.50 5.38 -5.85
C SER A 76 16.64 6.60 -6.21
N ARG A 77 17.21 7.80 -6.06
CA ARG A 77 16.54 9.06 -6.43
C ARG A 77 16.08 9.09 -7.90
N ASN A 78 16.88 8.52 -8.81
CA ASN A 78 16.53 8.42 -10.22
C ASN A 78 15.37 7.44 -10.44
N GLU A 79 15.40 6.27 -9.82
CA GLU A 79 14.32 5.27 -9.90
C GLU A 79 13.00 5.82 -9.32
N LEU A 80 13.08 6.60 -8.23
CA LEU A 80 11.92 7.30 -7.67
C LEU A 80 11.38 8.37 -8.62
N SER A 81 12.25 9.11 -9.31
CA SER A 81 11.83 10.14 -10.27
C SER A 81 11.07 9.51 -11.45
N GLU A 82 11.58 8.40 -11.99
CA GLU A 82 10.88 7.62 -13.01
C GLU A 82 9.56 7.04 -12.49
N MET A 83 9.52 6.59 -11.23
CA MET A 83 8.29 6.12 -10.60
C MET A 83 7.23 7.24 -10.55
N VAL A 84 7.60 8.46 -10.15
CA VAL A 84 6.70 9.63 -10.10
C VAL A 84 6.19 9.98 -11.50
N ARG A 85 7.07 10.02 -12.52
CA ARG A 85 6.66 10.21 -13.91
C ARG A 85 5.67 9.12 -14.35
N GLY A 86 5.94 7.86 -14.02
CA GLY A 86 5.04 6.75 -14.31
C GLY A 86 3.69 6.86 -13.58
N MET A 87 3.65 7.37 -12.35
CA MET A 87 2.39 7.66 -11.65
C MET A 87 1.59 8.72 -12.39
N TYR A 88 2.25 9.81 -12.81
CA TYR A 88 1.63 10.88 -13.57
C TYR A 88 1.02 10.39 -14.89
N LEU A 89 1.79 9.64 -15.67
CA LEU A 89 1.32 9.09 -16.94
C LEU A 89 0.11 8.17 -16.77
N ARG A 90 0.08 7.35 -15.71
CA ARG A 90 -1.09 6.52 -15.39
C ARG A 90 -2.32 7.36 -15.05
N LEU A 91 -2.16 8.51 -14.38
CA LEU A 91 -3.27 9.43 -14.09
C LEU A 91 -3.78 10.10 -15.36
N VAL A 92 -2.87 10.63 -16.20
CA VAL A 92 -3.20 11.22 -17.50
C VAL A 92 -3.97 10.22 -18.37
N GLN A 93 -3.52 8.97 -18.43
CA GLN A 93 -4.20 7.91 -19.16
C GLN A 93 -5.57 7.57 -18.55
N LYS A 94 -5.65 7.40 -17.23
CA LYS A 94 -6.89 7.04 -16.51
C LYS A 94 -8.01 8.06 -16.71
N PHE A 95 -7.66 9.35 -16.77
CA PHE A 95 -8.61 10.45 -16.92
C PHE A 95 -8.70 10.98 -18.36
N GLU A 96 -8.09 10.30 -19.32
CA GLU A 96 -8.09 10.67 -20.75
C GLU A 96 -7.58 12.10 -21.04
N LEU A 97 -6.68 12.62 -20.20
CA LEU A 97 -6.16 13.99 -20.26
C LEU A 97 -5.04 14.13 -21.30
N ARG A 98 -5.27 13.68 -22.54
CA ARG A 98 -4.23 13.51 -23.58
C ARG A 98 -3.46 14.78 -23.95
N THR A 99 -4.01 15.96 -23.66
CA THR A 99 -3.39 17.26 -23.93
C THR A 99 -2.47 17.72 -22.80
N MET A 100 -2.41 16.99 -21.68
CA MET A 100 -1.55 17.33 -20.55
C MET A 100 -0.08 17.23 -20.93
N SER A 101 0.70 18.26 -20.61
CA SER A 101 2.14 18.28 -20.79
C SER A 101 2.85 17.33 -19.83
N ASP A 102 4.14 17.11 -20.04
CA ASP A 102 4.96 16.41 -19.06
C ASP A 102 5.00 17.13 -17.71
N LEU A 103 5.26 16.36 -16.65
CA LEU A 103 5.35 16.87 -15.30
C LEU A 103 6.63 17.71 -15.11
N PRO A 104 6.56 18.97 -14.64
CA PRO A 104 7.73 19.78 -14.41
C PRO A 104 8.68 19.21 -13.35
N GLN A 105 9.97 19.50 -13.49
CA GLN A 105 11.00 18.95 -12.63
C GLN A 105 10.83 19.39 -11.16
N GLU A 106 10.33 20.61 -10.92
CA GLU A 106 10.08 21.14 -9.58
C GLU A 106 8.99 20.35 -8.85
N VAL A 107 7.98 19.86 -9.58
CA VAL A 107 6.90 19.01 -9.02
C VAL A 107 7.43 17.61 -8.72
N ILE A 108 8.31 17.09 -9.58
CA ILE A 108 9.02 15.82 -9.32
C ILE A 108 9.87 15.95 -8.06
N ASP A 109 10.68 17.01 -7.95
CA ASP A 109 11.54 17.23 -6.79
C ASP A 109 10.72 17.39 -5.50
N ALA A 110 9.56 18.06 -5.55
CA ALA A 110 8.63 18.12 -4.42
C ALA A 110 8.09 16.73 -4.04
N ALA A 111 7.74 15.90 -5.02
CA ALA A 111 7.27 14.54 -4.81
C ALA A 111 8.33 13.59 -4.20
N LEU A 112 9.62 13.83 -4.47
CA LEU A 112 10.72 13.01 -3.95
C LEU A 112 10.99 13.21 -2.45
N LEU A 113 10.43 14.25 -1.83
CA LEU A 113 10.60 14.54 -0.41
C LEU A 113 9.63 13.79 0.51
N MET A 114 8.78 12.92 -0.04
CA MET A 114 7.71 12.24 0.69
C MET A 114 7.57 10.77 0.28
N SER A 115 6.69 10.05 0.98
CA SER A 115 6.42 8.65 0.63
C SER A 115 5.73 8.55 -0.75
N PRO A 116 5.94 7.45 -1.50
CA PRO A 116 5.26 7.24 -2.79
C PRO A 116 3.73 7.33 -2.72
N ARG A 117 3.15 6.91 -1.58
CA ARG A 117 1.71 6.99 -1.33
C ARG A 117 1.24 8.44 -1.21
N GLU A 118 1.99 9.26 -0.49
CA GLU A 118 1.69 10.69 -0.33
C GLU A 118 1.88 11.44 -1.64
N ALA A 119 2.99 11.19 -2.35
CA ALA A 119 3.27 11.78 -3.65
C ALA A 119 2.15 11.49 -4.65
N LYS A 120 1.66 10.24 -4.73
CA LYS A 120 0.54 9.86 -5.60
C LYS A 120 -0.72 10.66 -5.28
N MET A 121 -1.08 10.76 -4.00
CA MET A 121 -2.27 11.47 -3.56
C MET A 121 -2.19 12.98 -3.89
N ARG A 122 -1.05 13.62 -3.62
CA ARG A 122 -0.83 15.03 -3.95
C ARG A 122 -0.83 15.27 -5.46
N LEU A 123 -0.25 14.34 -6.23
CA LEU A 123 -0.26 14.40 -7.69
C LEU A 123 -1.68 14.30 -8.26
N GLU A 124 -2.53 13.43 -7.71
CA GLU A 124 -3.95 13.37 -8.09
C GLU A 124 -4.66 14.71 -7.86
N CYS A 125 -4.44 15.35 -6.70
CA CYS A 125 -4.98 16.68 -6.41
C CYS A 125 -4.41 17.76 -7.34
N ALA A 126 -3.10 17.75 -7.61
CA ALA A 126 -2.45 18.74 -8.46
C ALA A 126 -2.94 18.67 -9.91
N VAL A 127 -3.12 17.45 -10.44
CA VAL A 127 -3.74 17.23 -11.75
C VAL A 127 -5.18 17.74 -11.77
N ALA A 128 -5.97 17.42 -10.74
CA ALA A 128 -7.35 17.90 -10.64
C ALA A 128 -7.43 19.43 -10.61
N SER A 129 -6.55 20.08 -9.84
CA SER A 129 -6.44 21.55 -9.77
C SER A 129 -6.17 22.16 -11.13
N ALA A 130 -5.14 21.68 -11.83
CA ALA A 130 -4.80 22.16 -13.17
C ALA A 130 -5.97 22.01 -14.17
N VAL A 131 -6.67 20.87 -14.14
CA VAL A 131 -7.80 20.61 -15.05
C VAL A 131 -9.00 21.50 -14.72
N VAL A 132 -9.31 21.72 -13.43
CA VAL A 132 -10.39 22.62 -13.00
C VAL A 132 -10.13 24.06 -13.47
N ASP A 133 -8.87 24.49 -13.47
CA ASP A 133 -8.45 25.79 -14.00
C ASP A 133 -8.42 25.85 -15.54
N GLY A 134 -8.80 24.77 -16.23
CA GLY A 134 -8.76 24.68 -17.70
C GLY A 134 -7.35 24.63 -18.27
N ARG A 135 -6.34 24.34 -17.45
CA ARG A 135 -4.94 24.20 -17.87
C ARG A 135 -4.65 22.77 -18.28
N ASN A 136 -3.65 22.64 -19.15
CA ASN A 136 -3.10 21.37 -19.60
C ASN A 136 -1.68 21.12 -19.06
N SER A 137 -1.32 21.77 -17.96
CA SER A 137 -0.02 21.62 -17.32
C SER A 137 -0.16 21.76 -15.80
N VAL A 138 0.47 20.85 -15.07
CA VAL A 138 0.61 20.95 -13.62
C VAL A 138 1.78 21.87 -13.31
N THR A 139 1.64 22.73 -12.32
CA THR A 139 2.75 23.55 -11.81
C THR A 139 2.94 23.32 -10.31
N LEU A 140 4.00 23.89 -9.73
CA LEU A 140 4.22 23.78 -8.29
C LEU A 140 3.11 24.42 -7.45
N SER A 141 2.37 25.41 -7.98
CA SER A 141 1.24 26.01 -7.25
C SER A 141 0.05 25.07 -7.11
N ASP A 142 -0.06 24.06 -7.98
CA ASP A 142 -1.06 23.01 -7.87
C ASP A 142 -0.71 21.98 -6.79
N TRP A 143 0.55 21.97 -6.33
CA TRP A 143 1.02 20.99 -5.36
C TRP A 143 0.44 21.30 -3.97
N PRO A 144 -0.52 20.51 -3.46
CA PRO A 144 -1.20 20.87 -2.24
C PRO A 144 -0.26 20.72 -1.05
N CYS A 145 -0.28 21.70 -0.15
CA CYS A 145 0.19 21.49 1.21
C CYS A 145 -0.88 20.65 1.93
N MET A 146 -0.66 19.35 2.01
CA MET A 146 -1.49 18.49 2.84
C MET A 146 -1.07 18.68 4.29
N THR A 147 -1.61 19.70 4.94
CA THR A 147 -1.76 19.65 6.39
C THR A 147 -2.65 18.45 6.70
N ALA A 148 -2.28 17.68 7.72
CA ALA A 148 -3.12 16.60 8.23
C ALA A 148 -4.57 17.08 8.30
N LEU A 149 -5.52 16.22 7.88
CA LEU A 149 -6.96 16.46 7.94
C LEU A 149 -7.27 17.36 9.14
N PRO A 150 -7.92 18.53 8.97
CA PRO A 150 -8.31 19.33 10.12
C PRO A 150 -9.04 18.39 11.07
N GLN A 151 -8.53 18.28 12.30
CA GLN A 151 -9.10 17.43 13.33
C GLN A 151 -10.61 17.63 13.32
N ARG A 152 -11.31 16.58 12.90
CA ARG A 152 -12.73 16.31 13.11
C ARG A 152 -13.49 17.59 13.48
N MET A 153 -13.98 18.33 12.47
CA MET A 153 -14.88 19.48 12.65
C MET A 153 -15.81 19.14 13.81
N GLN A 154 -15.63 19.84 14.95
CA GLN A 154 -16.34 19.53 16.19
C GLN A 154 -17.81 19.42 15.84
N ARG A 155 -18.37 18.21 15.96
CA ARG A 155 -19.80 18.00 15.78
C ARG A 155 -20.47 18.89 16.81
N ARG A 156 -21.09 19.99 16.34
CA ARG A 156 -21.95 20.81 17.17
C ARG A 156 -22.98 19.85 17.80
N PRO A 157 -23.12 19.81 19.13
CA PRO A 157 -24.14 18.97 19.74
C PRO A 157 -25.50 19.49 19.27
N ILE A 158 -26.21 18.64 18.51
CA ILE A 158 -27.63 18.83 18.27
C ILE A 158 -28.31 18.36 19.56
N GLY A 159 -28.52 19.31 20.48
CA GLY A 159 -29.37 19.11 21.65
C GLY A 159 -30.79 19.51 21.32
N PHE A 160 -31.77 18.68 21.69
CA PHE A 160 -33.14 19.13 21.87
C PHE A 160 -33.23 19.80 23.24
N THR A 161 -33.60 21.08 23.27
CA THR A 161 -34.12 21.73 24.47
C THR A 161 -35.48 21.12 24.77
N LEU A 162 -35.62 20.50 25.95
CA LEU A 162 -36.90 20.24 26.59
C LEU A 162 -37.43 21.54 27.22
#